data_AF-A0A9W7BK51-F1
#
_entry.id   AF-A0A9W7BK51-F1
#
_cell.length_a   1.000
_cell.length_b   1.000
_cell.length_c   1.000
_cell.angle_alpha   90.00
_cell.angle_beta   90.00
_cell.angle_gamma   90.00
#
_symmetry.space_group_name_H-M   'P 1'
#
loop_
_entity.id
_entity.type
_entity.pdbx_description
1 polymer ?
#
loop_
_entity_poly.entity_id
_entity_poly.type
_entity_poly.pdbx_seq_one_letter_code
_entity_poly.pdbx_strand_id
1 'polypeptide(L)'
;MKFAAAILLAIPAAMATQPNLRNAQHTFALSDGDEPCCVDACTVEGEEKYYSIDTRHDLCGECCMNPSDFDLYKKFEKGLEKAPDGDDSPCTGFGYPKYTETVTHGAFNIKMTLDLYDHADEEVNKLCGPHVYFAVNDGECPNGTTLCQGGGEDSCCTQGEMCIPNVGCRC
;
A
#
# COMPACT_ATOMS: atom_id res chain seq x y z
N MET A 1 77.95 -6.12 -33.54
CA MET A 1 77.68 -4.68 -33.76
C MET A 1 76.21 -4.45 -33.39
N LYS A 2 75.90 -3.58 -32.41
CA LYS A 2 75.42 -2.18 -32.62
C LYS A 2 74.17 -2.13 -33.53
N PHE A 3 73.01 -1.58 -33.20
CA PHE A 3 72.41 -1.04 -31.95
C PHE A 3 70.91 -1.50 -31.93
N ALA A 4 69.95 -1.11 -31.09
CA ALA A 4 69.83 -0.09 -30.03
C ALA A 4 68.82 -0.56 -28.94
N ALA A 5 68.22 0.36 -28.17
CA ALA A 5 67.12 0.10 -27.23
C ALA A 5 65.85 0.87 -27.62
N ALA A 6 64.68 0.33 -27.26
CA ALA A 6 63.42 1.07 -27.22
C ALA A 6 62.67 0.69 -25.92
N ILE A 7 62.62 1.64 -24.98
CA ILE A 7 61.91 1.48 -23.71
C ILE A 7 60.43 1.81 -23.97
N LEU A 8 59.55 0.81 -23.87
CA LEU A 8 58.12 1.06 -23.68
C LEU A 8 57.77 0.89 -22.19
N LEU A 9 57.45 2.01 -21.55
CA LEU A 9 56.77 2.01 -20.27
C LEU A 9 55.29 1.66 -20.51
N ALA A 10 54.90 0.44 -20.16
CA ALA A 10 53.50 0.04 -20.08
C ALA A 10 53.14 -0.21 -18.61
N ILE A 11 52.14 0.52 -18.13
CA ILE A 11 51.67 0.53 -16.75
C ILE A 11 50.99 -0.81 -16.44
N PRO A 12 51.24 -1.45 -15.27
CA PRO A 12 50.47 -2.62 -14.87
C PRO A 12 49.02 -2.22 -14.60
N ALA A 13 48.10 -2.62 -15.48
CA ALA A 13 46.68 -2.59 -15.21
C ALA A 13 46.37 -3.65 -14.14
N ALA A 14 46.43 -3.24 -12.87
CA ALA A 14 45.95 -4.05 -11.77
C ALA A 14 44.43 -4.23 -11.93
N MET A 15 43.99 -5.36 -12.48
CA MET A 15 42.61 -5.78 -12.36
C MET A 15 42.35 -6.15 -10.90
N ALA A 16 41.93 -5.14 -10.14
CA ALA A 16 41.39 -5.34 -8.82
C ALA A 16 40.18 -6.27 -8.92
N THR A 17 40.27 -7.43 -8.26
CA THR A 17 39.12 -8.29 -8.02
C THR A 17 38.09 -7.49 -7.23
N GLN A 18 37.05 -6.98 -7.90
CA GLN A 18 35.92 -6.39 -7.20
C GLN A 18 35.25 -7.52 -6.39
N PRO A 19 35.16 -7.42 -5.05
CA PRO A 19 34.26 -8.29 -4.32
C PRO A 19 32.84 -8.03 -4.85
N ASN A 20 32.12 -9.10 -5.17
CA ASN A 20 30.76 -9.02 -5.68
C ASN A 20 29.81 -8.54 -4.56
N LEU A 21 29.76 -7.22 -4.38
CA LEU A 21 28.92 -6.53 -3.42
C LEU A 21 27.68 -5.99 -4.13
N ARG A 22 26.64 -6.83 -4.14
CA ARG A 22 25.19 -6.50 -4.08
C ARG A 22 24.35 -7.55 -4.83
N ASN A 23 24.42 -8.79 -4.35
CA ASN A 23 23.19 -9.57 -4.20
C ASN A 23 22.76 -9.47 -2.73
N ALA A 24 22.40 -8.25 -2.30
CA ALA A 24 21.57 -8.10 -1.14
C ALA A 24 20.16 -8.50 -1.60
N GLN A 25 19.82 -9.77 -1.41
CA GLN A 25 18.41 -10.15 -1.36
C GLN A 25 17.77 -9.22 -0.34
N HIS A 26 16.80 -8.42 -0.77
CA HIS A 26 15.91 -7.71 0.14
C HIS A 26 15.00 -8.75 0.80
N THR A 27 15.58 -9.53 1.72
CA THR A 27 14.83 -10.14 2.81
C THR A 27 14.37 -8.98 3.68
N PHE A 28 13.20 -8.44 3.36
CA PHE A 28 12.43 -7.67 4.31
C PHE A 28 12.21 -8.60 5.50
N ALA A 29 12.96 -8.36 6.57
CA ALA A 29 12.72 -9.00 7.84
C ALA A 29 11.42 -8.39 8.38
N LEU A 30 10.30 -9.03 8.05
CA LEU A 30 9.07 -8.86 8.81
C LEU A 30 9.45 -9.12 10.28
N SER A 31 9.18 -8.14 11.14
CA SER A 31 9.19 -8.38 12.58
C SER A 31 8.18 -9.49 12.91
N ASP A 32 8.43 -10.25 13.98
CA ASP A 32 7.47 -11.21 14.54
C ASP A 32 6.25 -10.47 15.16
N GLY A 33 5.48 -9.78 14.31
CA GLY A 33 4.07 -9.50 14.57
C GLY A 33 3.27 -10.77 14.32
N ASP A 34 2.07 -10.84 14.93
CA ASP A 34 1.18 -11.99 14.75
C ASP A 34 0.88 -12.21 13.26
N GLU A 35 0.76 -13.47 12.83
CA GLU A 35 0.40 -13.81 11.44
C GLU A 35 -0.92 -13.09 11.06
N PRO A 36 -1.06 -12.56 9.82
CA PRO A 36 -2.27 -11.88 9.37
C PRO A 36 -3.54 -12.68 9.68
N CYS A 37 -4.48 -12.08 10.42
CA CYS A 37 -5.67 -12.77 10.92
C CYS A 37 -6.75 -12.97 9.86
N CYS A 38 -6.74 -12.07 8.89
CA CYS A 38 -7.92 -11.60 8.21
C CYS A 38 -7.63 -11.41 6.71
N VAL A 39 -6.64 -12.15 6.20
CA VAL A 39 -6.39 -12.38 4.76
C VAL A 39 -7.42 -13.37 4.20
N ASP A 40 -7.65 -13.31 2.88
CA ASP A 40 -8.59 -14.16 2.14
C ASP A 40 -10.04 -14.14 2.70
N ALA A 41 -10.92 -14.99 2.17
CA ALA A 41 -12.30 -15.10 2.65
C ALA A 41 -12.38 -15.54 4.13
N CYS A 42 -13.35 -14.98 4.87
CA CYS A 42 -13.54 -15.29 6.29
C CYS A 42 -13.83 -16.78 6.55
N THR A 43 -13.06 -17.39 7.45
CA THR A 43 -13.08 -18.85 7.68
C THR A 43 -14.07 -19.30 8.76
N VAL A 44 -14.57 -18.38 9.59
CA VAL A 44 -15.57 -18.67 10.64
C VAL A 44 -16.97 -18.58 10.04
N GLU A 45 -17.78 -19.62 10.26
CA GLU A 45 -19.15 -19.67 9.72
C GLU A 45 -20.01 -18.53 10.28
N GLY A 46 -20.55 -17.70 9.38
CA GLY A 46 -21.41 -16.57 9.73
C GLY A 46 -20.68 -15.25 9.96
N GLU A 47 -19.35 -15.21 9.84
CA GLU A 47 -18.61 -13.94 9.71
C GLU A 47 -18.54 -13.49 8.26
N GLU A 48 -18.56 -12.17 8.05
CA GLU A 48 -18.38 -11.54 6.74
C GLU A 48 -17.15 -10.63 6.76
N LYS A 49 -16.61 -10.30 5.57
CA LYS A 49 -15.48 -9.37 5.43
C LYS A 49 -15.98 -7.92 5.59
N TYR A 50 -15.27 -7.16 6.41
CA TYR A 50 -15.45 -5.72 6.57
C TYR A 50 -14.10 -5.01 6.42
N TYR A 51 -14.17 -3.73 6.06
CA TYR A 51 -13.02 -2.83 6.04
C TYR A 51 -13.34 -1.51 6.72
N SER A 52 -12.34 -0.82 7.26
CA SER A 52 -12.50 0.55 7.78
C SER A 52 -11.34 1.42 7.33
N ILE A 53 -11.65 2.52 6.64
CA ILE A 53 -10.65 3.53 6.27
C ILE A 53 -10.54 4.55 7.41
N ASP A 54 -9.39 4.57 8.08
CA ASP A 54 -9.06 5.54 9.12
C ASP A 54 -8.34 6.76 8.50
N THR A 55 -9.14 7.75 8.11
CA THR A 55 -8.66 9.02 7.54
C THR A 55 -7.90 9.92 8.54
N ARG A 56 -7.78 9.52 9.82
CA ARG A 56 -6.97 10.23 10.82
C ARG A 56 -5.53 9.73 10.84
N HIS A 57 -5.32 8.44 10.61
CA HIS A 57 -3.98 7.83 10.57
C HIS A 57 -3.52 7.46 9.15
N ASP A 58 -4.38 7.64 8.14
CA ASP A 58 -4.17 7.27 6.73
C ASP A 58 -3.84 5.78 6.58
N LEU A 59 -4.69 4.95 7.21
CA LEU A 59 -4.61 3.48 7.20
C LEU A 59 -5.96 2.88 6.82
N CYS A 60 -5.94 1.63 6.35
CA CYS A 60 -7.14 0.82 6.16
C CYS A 60 -7.02 -0.48 6.95
N GLY A 61 -8.08 -0.86 7.66
CA GLY A 61 -8.13 -2.11 8.42
C GLY A 61 -9.12 -3.10 7.84
N GLU A 62 -8.75 -4.37 7.70
CA GLU A 62 -9.63 -5.47 7.27
C GLU A 62 -9.94 -6.41 8.44
N CYS A 63 -11.19 -6.83 8.59
CA CYS A 63 -11.56 -7.83 9.60
C CYS A 63 -12.63 -8.81 9.11
N CYS A 64 -12.69 -9.94 9.80
CA CYS A 64 -13.84 -10.84 9.78
C CYS A 64 -14.69 -10.56 11.02
N MET A 65 -15.98 -10.31 10.82
CA MET A 65 -16.90 -9.90 11.88
C MET A 65 -18.28 -10.50 11.67
N ASN A 66 -18.97 -10.83 12.76
CA ASN A 66 -20.37 -11.22 12.70
C ASN A 66 -21.25 -10.02 12.28
N PRO A 67 -22.10 -10.13 11.25
CA PRO A 67 -22.95 -9.02 10.81
C PRO A 67 -23.86 -8.41 11.87
N SER A 68 -24.18 -9.13 12.96
CA SER A 68 -24.93 -8.56 14.09
C SER A 68 -24.21 -7.43 14.81
N ASP A 69 -22.88 -7.38 14.71
CA ASP A 69 -22.03 -6.48 15.49
C ASP A 69 -21.67 -5.21 14.70
N PHE A 70 -21.95 -5.16 13.39
CA PHE A 70 -21.65 -4.01 12.53
C PHE A 70 -22.19 -2.69 13.12
N ASP A 71 -23.45 -2.67 13.53
CA ASP A 71 -24.09 -1.49 14.13
C ASP A 71 -23.45 -1.08 15.46
N LEU A 72 -22.76 -1.98 16.16
CA LEU A 72 -22.00 -1.65 17.38
C LEU A 72 -20.67 -0.99 17.01
N TYR A 73 -19.89 -1.60 16.13
CA TYR A 73 -18.57 -1.10 15.76
C TYR A 73 -18.63 0.18 14.90
N LYS A 74 -19.59 0.31 13.98
CA LYS A 74 -19.80 1.50 13.12
C LYS A 74 -20.02 2.81 13.89
N LYS A 75 -20.45 2.73 15.17
CA LYS A 75 -20.61 3.89 16.06
C LYS A 75 -19.27 4.46 16.54
N PHE A 76 -18.23 3.61 16.61
CA PHE A 76 -16.89 3.98 17.03
C PHE A 76 -15.99 4.17 15.79
N GLU A 77 -16.02 3.20 14.87
CA GLU A 77 -15.31 3.21 13.59
C GLU A 77 -16.22 3.72 12.47
N LYS A 78 -16.22 5.05 12.26
CA LYS A 78 -17.08 5.67 11.23
C LYS A 78 -16.74 5.23 9.80
N GLY A 79 -15.49 4.84 9.55
CA GLY A 79 -15.02 4.34 8.25
C GLY A 79 -15.43 2.90 7.94
N LEU A 80 -15.99 2.16 8.91
CA LEU A 80 -16.29 0.74 8.79
C LEU A 80 -17.42 0.46 7.78
N GLU A 81 -17.17 -0.30 6.73
CA GLU A 81 -18.19 -0.74 5.76
C GLU A 81 -18.05 -2.24 5.50
N LYS A 82 -19.13 -2.87 5.02
CA LYS A 82 -19.06 -4.25 4.52
C LYS A 82 -18.25 -4.27 3.22
N ALA A 83 -17.35 -5.22 3.06
CA ALA A 83 -16.66 -5.43 1.79
C ALA A 83 -17.66 -5.84 0.69
N PRO A 84 -17.41 -5.49 -0.58
CA PRO A 84 -18.18 -6.00 -1.71
C PRO A 84 -18.22 -7.54 -1.72
N ASP A 85 -19.30 -8.13 -2.23
CA ASP A 85 -19.46 -9.59 -2.27
C ASP A 85 -18.33 -10.25 -3.10
N GLY A 86 -17.46 -11.02 -2.45
CA GLY A 86 -16.30 -11.67 -3.06
C GLY A 86 -15.04 -10.81 -3.15
N ASP A 87 -14.99 -9.66 -2.48
CA ASP A 87 -13.78 -8.88 -2.27
C ASP A 87 -13.12 -9.27 -0.95
N ASP A 88 -12.08 -10.10 -1.06
CA ASP A 88 -11.34 -10.66 0.08
C ASP A 88 -10.18 -9.75 0.56
N SER A 89 -9.82 -8.70 -0.19
CA SER A 89 -8.79 -7.72 0.19
C SER A 89 -9.17 -6.28 -0.22
N PRO A 90 -10.27 -5.74 0.34
CA PRO A 90 -10.80 -4.42 0.00
C PRO A 90 -9.80 -3.28 0.24
N CYS A 91 -8.90 -3.36 1.22
CA CYS A 91 -7.93 -2.29 1.47
C CYS A 91 -6.92 -2.13 0.31
N THR A 92 -6.53 -3.22 -0.34
CA THR A 92 -5.80 -3.18 -1.62
C THR A 92 -6.62 -2.45 -2.70
N GLY A 93 -7.93 -2.72 -2.75
CA GLY A 93 -8.93 -2.03 -3.58
C GLY A 93 -9.15 -0.54 -3.24
N PHE A 94 -8.56 -0.04 -2.15
CA PHE A 94 -8.57 1.35 -1.75
C PHE A 94 -7.16 1.95 -1.59
N GLY A 95 -6.13 1.42 -2.26
CA GLY A 95 -4.79 2.05 -2.26
C GLY A 95 -4.01 1.85 -0.96
N TYR A 96 -4.38 0.84 -0.16
CA TYR A 96 -3.60 0.37 0.99
C TYR A 96 -3.14 -1.07 0.72
N PRO A 97 -2.22 -1.32 -0.22
CA PRO A 97 -1.81 -2.67 -0.62
C PRO A 97 -0.78 -3.30 0.32
N LYS A 98 -0.30 -2.58 1.33
CA LYS A 98 0.82 -2.98 2.18
C LYS A 98 0.35 -3.30 3.58
N TYR A 99 0.23 -4.59 3.89
CA TYR A 99 0.04 -5.05 5.28
C TYR A 99 1.14 -4.50 6.20
N THR A 100 0.75 -4.02 7.39
CA THR A 100 1.67 -3.51 8.42
C THR A 100 1.70 -4.40 9.65
N GLU A 101 0.55 -4.63 10.29
CA GLU A 101 0.43 -5.39 11.53
C GLU A 101 -1.00 -5.88 11.79
N THR A 102 -1.12 -6.98 12.55
CA THR A 102 -2.38 -7.49 13.08
C THR A 102 -2.61 -6.89 14.46
N VAL A 103 -3.77 -6.28 14.71
CA VAL A 103 -4.08 -5.61 15.99
C VAL A 103 -5.45 -5.99 16.52
N THR A 104 -5.58 -6.09 17.85
CA THR A 104 -6.89 -6.17 18.51
C THR A 104 -7.26 -4.83 19.12
N HIS A 105 -8.11 -4.07 18.45
CA HIS A 105 -8.65 -2.81 18.96
C HIS A 105 -9.98 -3.00 19.68
N GLY A 106 -10.24 -2.17 20.69
CA GLY A 106 -11.48 -2.21 21.47
C GLY A 106 -11.36 -1.76 22.91
N ALA A 107 -12.48 -1.77 23.63
CA ALA A 107 -12.59 -1.38 25.03
C ALA A 107 -13.42 -2.39 25.82
N PHE A 108 -12.93 -2.77 27.00
CA PHE A 108 -13.55 -3.77 27.88
C PHE A 108 -13.82 -5.10 27.14
N ASN A 109 -15.10 -5.42 26.91
CA ASN A 109 -15.56 -6.66 26.28
C ASN A 109 -15.94 -6.49 24.79
N ILE A 110 -15.77 -5.30 24.23
CA ILE A 110 -16.01 -5.00 22.81
C ILE A 110 -14.63 -4.90 22.18
N LYS A 111 -14.25 -5.90 21.36
CA LYS A 111 -12.93 -6.01 20.74
C LYS A 111 -13.06 -6.69 19.37
N MET A 112 -12.33 -6.16 18.39
CA MET A 112 -12.17 -6.73 17.07
C MET A 112 -10.68 -6.91 16.78
N THR A 113 -10.31 -8.05 16.21
CA THR A 113 -8.97 -8.23 15.62
C THR A 113 -9.08 -7.89 14.14
N LEU A 114 -8.12 -7.12 13.64
CA LEU A 114 -8.05 -6.68 12.26
C LEU A 114 -6.60 -6.67 11.78
N ASP A 115 -6.43 -6.84 10.47
CA ASP A 115 -5.16 -6.60 9.78
C ASP A 115 -5.14 -5.14 9.33
N LEU A 116 -4.08 -4.40 9.67
CA LEU A 116 -3.86 -3.04 9.20
C LEU A 116 -3.04 -3.03 7.92
N TYR A 117 -3.39 -2.10 7.05
CA TYR A 117 -2.77 -1.85 5.77
C TYR A 117 -2.47 -0.35 5.61
N ASP A 118 -1.30 -0.08 5.07
CA ASP A 118 -0.71 1.21 4.76
C ASP A 118 -0.61 1.36 3.23
N HIS A 119 -0.34 2.57 2.77
CA HIS A 119 0.00 2.85 1.38
C HIS A 119 1.26 2.08 0.97
N ALA A 120 1.44 1.90 -0.34
CA ALA A 120 2.69 1.33 -0.84
C ALA A 120 3.87 2.26 -0.49
N ASP A 121 5.07 1.70 -0.29
CA ASP A 121 6.26 2.50 0.02
C ASP A 121 6.54 3.53 -1.09
N GLU A 122 7.23 4.65 -0.77
CA GLU A 122 7.50 5.71 -1.76
C GLU A 122 8.21 5.23 -3.04
N GLU A 123 8.97 4.13 -3.00
CA GLU A 123 9.58 3.54 -4.20
C GLU A 123 8.54 2.87 -5.13
N VAL A 124 7.42 2.40 -4.59
CA VAL A 124 6.27 1.89 -5.36
C VAL A 124 5.40 3.07 -5.83
N ASN A 125 5.19 4.09 -5.00
CA ASN A 125 4.47 5.31 -5.41
C ASN A 125 5.23 6.10 -6.50
N LYS A 126 6.55 5.91 -6.67
CA LYS A 126 7.26 6.40 -7.85
C LYS A 126 6.86 5.73 -9.17
N LEU A 127 6.24 4.54 -9.13
CA LEU A 127 5.79 3.82 -10.33
C LEU A 127 4.47 4.37 -10.89
N CYS A 128 3.58 4.93 -10.06
CA CYS A 128 2.39 5.66 -10.52
C CYS A 128 2.70 7.10 -10.98
N GLY A 129 3.97 7.53 -10.92
CA GLY A 129 4.38 8.89 -11.22
C GLY A 129 4.14 9.86 -10.05
N PRO A 130 4.44 11.16 -10.21
CA PRO A 130 4.08 12.13 -9.19
C PRO A 130 2.55 12.24 -9.09
N HIS A 131 2.00 12.28 -7.87
CA HIS A 131 0.61 12.68 -7.62
C HIS A 131 0.39 14.10 -8.16
N VAL A 132 -0.11 14.22 -9.39
CA VAL A 132 -0.47 15.49 -10.00
C VAL A 132 -1.97 15.66 -9.85
N TYR A 133 -2.38 16.34 -8.78
CA TYR A 133 -3.74 16.85 -8.63
C TYR A 133 -4.03 17.84 -9.76
N PHE A 134 -4.61 17.34 -10.86
CA PHE A 134 -5.16 18.20 -11.90
C PHE A 134 -6.46 18.81 -11.40
N ALA A 135 -6.59 20.13 -11.56
CA ALA A 135 -7.83 20.83 -11.25
C ALA A 135 -8.96 20.32 -12.16
N VAL A 136 -10.09 19.97 -11.56
CA VAL A 136 -11.34 19.68 -12.27
C VAL A 136 -11.82 20.98 -12.93
N ASN A 137 -12.10 20.94 -14.23
CA ASN A 137 -12.63 22.09 -14.98
C ASN A 137 -14.06 21.76 -15.40
N ASP A 138 -15.04 22.51 -14.85
CA ASP A 138 -16.48 22.32 -15.13
C ASP A 138 -17.01 20.89 -14.93
N GLY A 139 -16.39 20.11 -14.04
CA GLY A 139 -16.72 18.70 -13.78
C GLY A 139 -16.00 17.69 -14.68
N GLU A 140 -15.15 18.15 -15.60
CA GLU A 140 -14.35 17.31 -16.49
C GLU A 140 -12.87 17.26 -16.08
N CYS A 141 -12.26 16.11 -16.36
CA CYS A 141 -10.86 15.81 -16.10
C CYS A 141 -10.03 15.77 -17.39
N PRO A 142 -8.77 16.25 -17.38
CA PRO A 142 -7.93 16.29 -18.58
C PRO A 142 -7.57 14.89 -19.09
N ASN A 143 -7.23 14.83 -20.38
CA ASN A 143 -6.96 13.62 -21.18
C ASN A 143 -6.43 12.40 -20.39
N GLY A 144 -7.25 11.35 -20.28
CA GLY A 144 -6.86 10.06 -19.72
C GLY A 144 -6.86 9.97 -18.18
N THR A 145 -7.30 11.03 -17.49
CA THR A 145 -7.49 11.03 -16.04
C THR A 145 -8.96 10.84 -15.66
N THR A 146 -9.23 10.25 -14.49
CA THR A 146 -10.57 9.88 -14.00
C THR A 146 -11.00 10.80 -12.86
N LEU A 147 -12.23 11.33 -12.92
CA LEU A 147 -12.79 12.16 -11.85
C LEU A 147 -12.94 11.36 -10.54
N CYS A 148 -12.50 11.97 -9.45
CA CYS A 148 -12.56 11.40 -8.11
C CYS A 148 -13.16 12.38 -7.11
N GLN A 149 -14.24 11.94 -6.45
CA GLN A 149 -14.98 12.72 -5.47
C GLN A 149 -14.54 12.28 -4.07
N GLY A 150 -13.48 12.89 -3.54
CA GLY A 150 -12.83 12.45 -2.31
C GLY A 150 -12.22 13.58 -1.49
N GLY A 151 -12.48 13.59 -0.18
CA GLY A 151 -11.90 14.57 0.75
C GLY A 151 -12.66 15.90 0.86
N GLY A 152 -13.74 16.10 0.11
CA GLY A 152 -14.53 17.34 0.11
C GLY A 152 -14.23 18.29 -1.05
N GLU A 153 -13.32 17.91 -1.95
CA GLU A 153 -13.11 18.54 -3.26
C GLU A 153 -13.01 17.47 -4.35
N ASP A 154 -13.41 17.80 -5.58
CA ASP A 154 -13.28 16.89 -6.71
C ASP A 154 -11.85 16.99 -7.29
N SER A 155 -11.24 15.85 -7.62
CA SER A 155 -9.88 15.71 -8.14
C SER A 155 -9.83 14.78 -9.36
N CYS A 156 -8.71 14.74 -10.09
CA CYS A 156 -8.56 13.91 -11.29
C CYS A 156 -7.38 12.94 -11.16
N CYS A 157 -7.66 11.64 -11.08
CA CYS A 157 -6.67 10.58 -10.91
C CYS A 157 -6.02 10.20 -12.24
N THR A 158 -4.70 10.15 -12.27
CA THR A 158 -3.89 9.78 -13.41
C THR A 158 -3.79 8.26 -13.62
N GLN A 159 -3.14 7.83 -14.69
CA GLN A 159 -3.02 6.42 -15.03
C GLN A 159 -2.12 5.69 -14.03
N GLY A 160 -2.73 4.87 -13.18
CA GLY A 160 -2.06 4.16 -12.09
C GLY A 160 -2.55 4.62 -10.71
N GLU A 161 -3.27 5.73 -10.64
CA GLU A 161 -4.01 6.14 -9.44
C GLU A 161 -5.44 5.58 -9.46
N MET A 162 -5.96 5.24 -8.28
CA MET A 162 -7.34 4.87 -8.02
C MET A 162 -8.04 5.93 -7.18
N CYS A 163 -9.35 6.08 -7.40
CA CYS A 163 -10.16 6.99 -6.59
C CYS A 163 -10.67 6.28 -5.34
N ILE A 164 -10.28 6.77 -4.17
CA ILE A 164 -10.88 6.35 -2.90
C ILE A 164 -11.99 7.34 -2.53
N PRO A 165 -13.25 6.89 -2.41
CA PRO A 165 -14.35 7.75 -1.95
C PRO A 165 -14.02 8.40 -0.61
N ASN A 166 -14.29 9.70 -0.49
CA ASN A 166 -13.98 10.52 0.70
C ASN A 166 -12.48 10.72 1.03
N VAL A 167 -11.53 10.21 0.25
CA VAL A 167 -10.07 10.33 0.51
C VAL A 167 -9.29 10.90 -0.69
N GLY A 168 -9.76 10.69 -1.92
CA GLY A 168 -9.18 11.24 -3.15
C GLY A 168 -8.36 10.21 -3.93
N CYS A 169 -7.54 10.68 -4.87
CA CYS A 169 -6.65 9.84 -5.65
C CYS A 169 -5.51 9.26 -4.79
N ARG A 170 -5.21 7.98 -4.97
CA ARG A 170 -4.07 7.26 -4.35
C ARG A 170 -3.49 6.23 -5.31
N CYS A 171 -2.29 5.74 -4.98
CA CYS A 171 -1.68 4.53 -5.53
C CYS A 171 -1.69 3.45 -4.43
#